data_AF-A0A6P2D3A6-F1
#
_entry.id   AF-A0A6P2D3A6-F1
#
_cell.length_a   1.000
_cell.length_b   1.000
_cell.length_c   1.000
_cell.angle_alpha   90.00
_cell.angle_beta   90.00
_cell.angle_gamma   90.00
#
_symmetry.space_group_name_H-M   'P 1'
#
loop_
_entity.id
_entity.type
_entity.pdbx_description
1 polymer ?
#
loop_
_entity_poly.entity_id
_entity_poly.type
_entity_poly.pdbx_seq_one_letter_code
_entity_poly.pdbx_strand_id
1 'polypeptide(L)'
;MGLVSWLSKKFLTDANQPQLVLTGLGFDEAIALIAAESWRVDVTRAARQFPLQFGPEVIPELWRRYESIGEPHPSFEARKRSMTEWIECWWRALDAILCSYREHVLPSLWERVDANDRALLLLCRLAAEGVERELILAGLRDRLPGMAPERHEFIVENSEYSARRDPDLAAVLAYLRQVPEFEHATVEVLCRCVSEEPDDTELAAVLKKLIPTLSRSARYLVAERLHSRAKYDAVRAVMEELRQVPEFEQALDEVRSFTDPTK
;
A
#
# COMPACT_ATOMS: atom_id res chain seq x y z
N MET A 1 6.28 2.00 -17.43
CA MET A 1 4.88 2.00 -16.99
C MET A 1 4.84 2.83 -15.72
N GLY A 2 4.02 3.88 -15.73
CA GLY A 2 4.18 5.05 -14.86
C GLY A 2 3.98 4.76 -13.37
N LEU A 3 4.82 5.42 -12.57
CA LEU A 3 4.62 5.70 -11.16
C LEU A 3 3.17 6.16 -10.94
N VAL A 4 2.38 5.34 -10.27
CA VAL A 4 0.99 5.67 -9.95
C VAL A 4 1.02 6.70 -8.83
N SER A 5 0.55 7.89 -9.18
CA SER A 5 0.28 9.05 -8.32
C SER A 5 -0.76 8.72 -7.23
N TRP A 6 -0.40 7.85 -6.30
CA TRP A 6 -1.25 7.42 -5.20
C TRP A 6 -1.13 8.33 -3.97
N LEU A 7 -0.08 9.17 -3.94
CA LEU A 7 0.40 9.83 -2.71
C LEU A 7 -0.45 11.02 -2.21
N SER A 8 -1.36 11.61 -3.00
CA SER A 8 -2.00 12.88 -2.59
C SER A 8 -3.53 12.96 -2.55
N LYS A 9 -4.28 11.94 -3.03
CA LYS A 9 -5.75 12.07 -3.09
C LYS A 9 -6.39 11.78 -1.73
N LYS A 10 -6.78 12.83 -1.00
CA LYS A 10 -7.63 12.78 0.20
C LYS A 10 -8.98 12.13 -0.14
N PHE A 11 -9.11 10.84 0.14
CA PHE A 11 -10.41 10.17 0.20
C PHE A 11 -11.08 10.53 1.53
N LEU A 12 -12.22 11.21 1.45
CA LEU A 12 -13.01 11.62 2.60
C LEU A 12 -13.66 10.38 3.22
N THR A 13 -13.39 10.12 4.49
CA THR A 13 -14.13 9.18 5.34
C THR A 13 -15.03 10.00 6.27
N ASP A 14 -16.17 10.45 5.75
CA ASP A 14 -17.20 11.07 6.60
C ASP A 14 -18.22 10.00 6.99
N ALA A 15 -18.49 9.88 8.31
CA ALA A 15 -19.44 8.93 8.85
C ALA A 15 -20.87 9.16 8.34
N ASN A 16 -21.18 10.37 7.86
CA ASN A 16 -22.48 10.76 7.31
C ASN A 16 -22.64 10.53 5.79
N GLN A 17 -21.74 9.78 5.15
CA GLN A 17 -21.87 9.49 3.73
C GLN A 17 -23.10 8.62 3.41
N PRO A 18 -23.79 8.88 2.29
CA PRO A 18 -24.94 8.10 1.87
C PRO A 18 -24.54 6.64 1.65
N GLN A 19 -25.38 5.72 2.13
CA GLN A 19 -25.18 4.29 1.94
C GLN A 19 -25.62 3.90 0.52
N LEU A 20 -24.73 3.23 -0.22
CA LEU A 20 -25.10 2.60 -1.49
C LEU A 20 -26.04 1.43 -1.24
N VAL A 21 -27.07 1.29 -2.07
CA VAL A 21 -27.99 0.15 -2.05
C VAL A 21 -27.65 -0.73 -3.24
N LEU A 22 -27.15 -1.95 -2.97
CA LEU A 22 -26.77 -2.90 -4.02
C LEU A 22 -27.85 -3.95 -4.32
N THR A 23 -28.88 -4.02 -3.46
CA THR A 23 -29.92 -5.05 -3.53
C THR A 23 -30.63 -5.04 -4.87
N GLY A 24 -30.66 -6.19 -5.55
CA GLY A 24 -31.35 -6.37 -6.82
C GLY A 24 -30.50 -6.02 -8.05
N LEU A 25 -29.29 -5.48 -7.87
CA LEU A 25 -28.35 -5.26 -8.98
C LEU A 25 -27.72 -6.59 -9.45
N GLY A 26 -27.35 -6.64 -10.72
CA GLY A 26 -26.52 -7.73 -11.24
C GLY A 26 -25.10 -7.73 -10.65
N PHE A 27 -24.39 -8.85 -10.77
CA PHE A 27 -23.02 -9.01 -10.25
C PHE A 27 -22.06 -7.90 -10.74
N ASP A 28 -21.99 -7.71 -12.06
CA ASP A 28 -21.10 -6.70 -12.68
C ASP A 28 -21.56 -5.27 -12.39
N GLU A 29 -22.87 -5.04 -12.33
CA GLU A 29 -23.46 -3.74 -12.03
C GLU A 29 -23.16 -3.31 -10.59
N ALA A 30 -23.21 -4.24 -9.63
CA ALA A 30 -22.85 -3.98 -8.25
C ALA A 30 -21.37 -3.59 -8.10
N ILE A 31 -20.46 -4.30 -8.79
CA ILE A 31 -19.03 -3.95 -8.81
C ILE A 31 -18.83 -2.56 -9.42
N ALA A 32 -19.44 -2.31 -10.58
CA ALA A 32 -19.32 -1.05 -11.30
C ALA A 32 -19.84 0.14 -10.49
N LEU A 33 -20.93 -0.04 -9.75
CA LEU A 33 -21.49 1.00 -8.88
C LEU A 33 -20.57 1.29 -7.68
N ILE A 34 -20.04 0.26 -7.00
CA ILE A 34 -19.06 0.45 -5.92
C ILE A 34 -17.82 1.19 -6.44
N ALA A 35 -17.32 0.81 -7.61
CA ALA A 35 -16.18 1.46 -8.25
C ALA A 35 -16.47 2.93 -8.57
N ALA A 36 -17.60 3.22 -9.19
CA ALA A 36 -17.95 4.55 -9.64
C ALA A 36 -18.10 5.56 -8.49
N GLU A 37 -18.58 5.11 -7.33
CA GLU A 37 -18.83 5.96 -6.17
C GLU A 37 -17.67 5.93 -5.14
N SER A 38 -16.55 5.30 -5.48
CA SER A 38 -15.39 5.12 -4.58
C SER A 38 -14.73 6.41 -4.04
N TRP A 39 -15.04 7.55 -4.66
CA TRP A 39 -14.60 8.88 -4.23
C TRP A 39 -15.56 9.56 -3.24
N ARG A 40 -16.79 9.06 -3.17
CA ARG A 40 -17.92 9.70 -2.45
C ARG A 40 -18.41 8.87 -1.29
N VAL A 41 -18.16 7.57 -1.33
CA VAL A 41 -18.56 6.63 -0.27
C VAL A 41 -17.36 5.89 0.31
N ASP A 42 -17.53 5.43 1.54
CA ASP A 42 -16.70 4.39 2.13
C ASP A 42 -16.88 3.07 1.34
N VAL A 43 -15.95 2.84 0.41
CA VAL A 43 -15.91 1.64 -0.44
C VAL A 43 -15.95 0.37 0.40
N THR A 44 -15.25 0.34 1.53
CA THR A 44 -15.22 -0.84 2.42
C THR A 44 -16.60 -1.11 3.00
N ARG A 45 -17.32 -0.05 3.40
CA ARG A 45 -18.71 -0.19 3.87
C ARG A 45 -19.65 -0.67 2.77
N ALA A 46 -19.53 -0.15 1.55
CA ALA A 46 -20.35 -0.60 0.42
C ALA A 46 -20.07 -2.07 0.07
N ALA A 47 -18.80 -2.45 0.01
CA ALA A 47 -18.35 -3.81 -0.30
C ALA A 47 -18.90 -4.87 0.66
N ARG A 48 -19.13 -4.54 1.94
CA ARG A 48 -19.72 -5.48 2.93
C ARG A 48 -21.12 -5.99 2.57
N GLN A 49 -21.83 -5.31 1.68
CA GLN A 49 -23.13 -5.80 1.19
C GLN A 49 -22.98 -6.92 0.15
N PHE A 50 -21.81 -7.03 -0.48
CA PHE A 50 -21.58 -7.95 -1.60
C PHE A 50 -21.67 -9.44 -1.19
N PRO A 51 -21.04 -9.90 -0.08
CA PRO A 51 -21.18 -11.29 0.36
C PRO A 51 -22.60 -11.66 0.77
N LEU A 52 -23.38 -10.69 1.27
CA LEU A 52 -24.79 -10.90 1.66
C LEU A 52 -25.69 -11.20 0.45
N GLN A 53 -25.26 -10.77 -0.74
CA GLN A 53 -26.01 -10.94 -1.98
C GLN A 53 -25.49 -12.09 -2.83
N PHE A 54 -24.16 -12.30 -2.90
CA PHE A 54 -23.55 -13.18 -3.89
C PHE A 54 -22.81 -14.41 -3.34
N GLY A 55 -22.71 -14.61 -2.02
CA GLY A 55 -22.11 -15.82 -1.42
C GLY A 55 -20.62 -16.02 -1.78
N PRO A 56 -19.86 -16.88 -1.07
CA PRO A 56 -18.43 -17.07 -1.33
C PRO A 56 -18.11 -17.78 -2.66
N GLU A 57 -19.09 -18.44 -3.28
CA GLU A 57 -18.93 -19.16 -4.55
C GLU A 57 -18.52 -18.28 -5.73
N VAL A 58 -18.69 -16.95 -5.63
CA VAL A 58 -18.32 -15.99 -6.68
C VAL A 58 -16.86 -15.52 -6.59
N ILE A 59 -16.09 -15.91 -5.57
CA ILE A 59 -14.68 -15.51 -5.43
C ILE A 59 -13.86 -15.81 -6.71
N PRO A 60 -13.97 -16.98 -7.36
CA PRO A 60 -13.29 -17.24 -8.63
C PRO A 60 -13.72 -16.30 -9.77
N GLU A 61 -14.97 -15.85 -9.78
CA GLU A 61 -15.47 -14.86 -10.75
C GLU A 61 -14.90 -13.48 -10.47
N LEU A 62 -14.83 -13.06 -9.20
CA LEU A 62 -14.21 -11.79 -8.80
C LEU A 62 -12.75 -11.68 -9.29
N TRP A 63 -12.00 -12.78 -9.21
CA TRP A 63 -10.63 -12.82 -9.75
C TRP A 63 -10.59 -12.61 -11.26
N ARG A 64 -11.51 -13.21 -12.01
CA ARG A 64 -11.61 -13.00 -13.47
C ARG A 64 -11.89 -11.54 -13.82
N ARG A 65 -12.51 -10.76 -12.93
CA ARG A 65 -12.78 -9.33 -13.14
C ARG A 65 -11.57 -8.42 -12.90
N TYR A 66 -10.45 -8.93 -12.40
CA TYR A 66 -9.18 -8.21 -12.50
C TYR A 66 -8.63 -8.18 -13.93
N GLU A 67 -8.94 -9.20 -14.74
CA GLU A 67 -8.47 -9.35 -16.12
C GLU A 67 -9.47 -8.76 -17.13
N SER A 68 -10.75 -8.70 -16.77
CA SER A 68 -11.83 -8.15 -17.59
C SER A 68 -12.49 -6.96 -16.90
N ILE A 69 -12.04 -5.76 -17.27
CA ILE A 69 -12.49 -4.49 -16.71
C ILE A 69 -13.86 -4.16 -17.32
N GLY A 70 -14.87 -3.99 -16.48
CA GLY A 70 -16.21 -3.61 -16.92
C GLY A 70 -16.28 -2.21 -17.49
N GLU A 71 -17.37 -1.87 -18.16
CA GLU A 71 -17.60 -0.50 -18.63
C GLU A 71 -17.87 0.45 -17.45
N PRO A 72 -17.42 1.73 -17.54
CA PRO A 72 -17.74 2.73 -16.52
C PRO A 72 -19.25 2.85 -16.28
N HIS A 73 -19.68 2.70 -15.02
CA HIS A 73 -21.07 2.91 -14.63
C HIS A 73 -21.52 4.35 -14.97
N PRO A 74 -22.79 4.59 -15.35
CA PRO A 74 -23.27 5.95 -15.68
C PRO A 74 -23.04 7.00 -14.58
N SER A 75 -22.99 6.58 -13.31
CA SER A 75 -22.69 7.46 -12.16
C SER A 75 -21.22 7.89 -12.06
N PHE A 76 -20.31 7.28 -12.83
CA PHE A 76 -18.90 7.68 -12.87
C PHE A 76 -18.78 9.06 -13.54
N GLU A 77 -18.56 10.09 -12.72
CA GLU A 77 -18.69 11.50 -13.11
C GLU A 77 -17.90 11.89 -14.37
N ALA A 78 -18.57 12.61 -15.27
CA ALA A 78 -18.05 12.95 -16.60
C ALA A 78 -16.81 13.85 -16.64
N ARG A 79 -16.47 14.55 -15.54
CA ARG A 79 -15.39 15.54 -15.51
C ARG A 79 -14.01 14.95 -15.21
N LYS A 80 -13.91 13.64 -14.97
CA LYS A 80 -12.69 12.92 -14.55
C LYS A 80 -12.33 11.73 -15.46
N ARG A 81 -12.82 11.71 -16.70
CA ARG A 81 -12.77 10.50 -17.55
C ARG A 81 -11.40 10.25 -18.18
N SER A 82 -10.48 9.63 -17.45
CA SER A 82 -9.49 8.76 -18.09
C SER A 82 -9.86 7.30 -17.84
N MET A 83 -9.57 6.43 -18.81
CA MET A 83 -9.72 4.99 -18.62
C MET A 83 -8.83 4.52 -17.47
N THR A 84 -7.66 5.13 -17.28
CA THR A 84 -6.75 4.84 -16.16
C THR A 84 -7.44 5.05 -14.80
N GLU A 85 -8.13 6.17 -14.60
CA GLU A 85 -8.84 6.41 -13.33
C GLU A 85 -9.99 5.43 -13.12
N TRP A 86 -10.67 5.01 -14.18
CA TRP A 86 -11.71 3.98 -14.08
C TRP A 86 -11.13 2.63 -13.65
N ILE A 87 -10.02 2.20 -14.26
CA ILE A 87 -9.33 0.95 -13.92
C ILE A 87 -8.92 0.94 -12.44
N GLU A 88 -8.41 2.05 -11.93
CA GLU A 88 -8.04 2.21 -10.52
C GLU A 88 -9.25 2.06 -9.59
N CYS A 89 -10.37 2.72 -9.92
CA CYS A 89 -11.61 2.63 -9.16
C CYS A 89 -12.17 1.19 -9.16
N TRP A 90 -12.11 0.54 -10.32
CA TRP A 90 -12.54 -0.84 -10.51
C TRP A 90 -11.74 -1.80 -9.63
N TRP A 91 -10.41 -1.74 -9.71
CA TRP A 91 -9.54 -2.56 -8.88
C TRP A 91 -9.72 -2.31 -7.39
N ARG A 92 -9.92 -1.06 -6.97
CA ARG A 92 -10.18 -0.72 -5.57
C ARG A 92 -11.51 -1.33 -5.07
N ALA A 93 -12.54 -1.33 -5.91
CA ALA A 93 -13.80 -1.97 -5.58
C ALA A 93 -13.62 -3.49 -5.41
N LEU A 94 -12.91 -4.14 -6.35
CA LEU A 94 -12.61 -5.57 -6.25
C LEU A 94 -11.80 -5.91 -5.00
N ASP A 95 -10.77 -5.12 -4.68
CA ASP A 95 -9.95 -5.34 -3.47
C ASP A 95 -10.83 -5.28 -2.21
N ALA A 96 -11.71 -4.28 -2.10
CA ALA A 96 -12.61 -4.13 -0.96
C ALA A 96 -13.67 -5.23 -0.89
N ILE A 97 -14.21 -5.65 -2.04
CA ILE A 97 -15.17 -6.76 -2.13
C ILE A 97 -14.49 -8.06 -1.70
N LEU A 98 -13.30 -8.37 -2.20
CA LEU A 98 -12.57 -9.57 -1.78
C LEU A 98 -12.26 -9.57 -0.27
N CYS A 99 -11.81 -8.45 0.29
CA CYS A 99 -11.61 -8.34 1.75
C CYS A 99 -12.91 -8.54 2.54
N SER A 100 -14.07 -8.13 1.99
CA SER A 100 -15.36 -8.32 2.67
C SER A 100 -15.78 -9.79 2.84
N TYR A 101 -15.19 -10.72 2.06
CA TYR A 101 -15.36 -12.16 2.22
C TYR A 101 -14.53 -12.77 3.36
N ARG A 102 -13.60 -12.00 3.96
CA ARG A 102 -12.83 -12.37 5.15
C ARG A 102 -12.17 -13.75 5.04
N GLU A 103 -12.46 -14.68 5.94
CA GLU A 103 -11.85 -16.01 6.00
C GLU A 103 -12.10 -16.82 4.72
N HIS A 104 -13.23 -16.60 4.03
CA HIS A 104 -13.59 -17.33 2.81
C HIS A 104 -12.66 -17.05 1.62
N VAL A 105 -11.99 -15.89 1.58
CA VAL A 105 -11.10 -15.54 0.47
C VAL A 105 -9.69 -16.09 0.65
N LEU A 106 -9.30 -16.48 1.87
CA LEU A 106 -7.93 -16.88 2.20
C LEU A 106 -7.39 -18.03 1.34
N PRO A 107 -8.12 -19.14 1.09
CA PRO A 107 -7.61 -20.21 0.22
C PRO A 107 -7.24 -19.69 -1.17
N SER A 108 -8.09 -18.83 -1.72
CA SER A 108 -7.89 -18.27 -3.05
C SER A 108 -6.73 -17.26 -3.10
N LEU A 109 -6.53 -16.47 -2.05
CA LEU A 109 -5.36 -15.59 -1.92
C LEU A 109 -4.06 -16.40 -1.84
N TRP A 110 -4.03 -17.46 -1.01
CA TRP A 110 -2.83 -18.27 -0.84
C TRP A 110 -2.43 -19.04 -2.10
N GLU A 111 -3.37 -19.50 -2.91
CA GLU A 111 -3.10 -20.09 -4.22
C GLU A 111 -2.42 -19.10 -5.20
N ARG A 112 -2.65 -17.80 -5.02
CA ARG A 112 -2.23 -16.75 -5.96
C ARG A 112 -1.06 -15.92 -5.44
N VAL A 113 -0.72 -16.05 -4.16
CA VAL A 113 0.27 -15.20 -3.48
C VAL A 113 1.62 -15.22 -4.17
N ASP A 114 1.99 -16.31 -4.83
CA ASP A 114 3.29 -16.45 -5.51
C ASP A 114 3.29 -15.89 -6.94
N ALA A 115 2.13 -15.57 -7.53
CA ALA A 115 2.04 -15.06 -8.90
C ALA A 115 1.30 -13.71 -9.02
N ASN A 116 0.67 -13.24 -7.95
CA ASN A 116 -0.18 -12.05 -7.98
C ASN A 116 0.10 -11.13 -6.78
N ASP A 117 0.64 -9.95 -7.05
CA ASP A 117 1.00 -8.98 -6.01
C ASP A 117 -0.19 -8.41 -5.25
N ARG A 118 -1.38 -8.40 -5.87
CA ARG A 118 -2.61 -7.99 -5.17
C ARG A 118 -3.00 -8.99 -4.10
N ALA A 119 -2.76 -10.29 -4.29
CA ALA A 119 -3.04 -11.29 -3.27
C ALA A 119 -2.21 -11.02 -2.00
N LEU A 120 -0.94 -10.61 -2.15
CA LEU A 120 -0.08 -10.18 -1.03
C LEU A 120 -0.64 -8.96 -0.31
N LEU A 121 -1.07 -7.95 -1.05
CA LEU A 121 -1.67 -6.73 -0.50
C LEU A 121 -2.94 -7.04 0.29
N LEU A 122 -3.83 -7.87 -0.26
CA LEU A 122 -5.09 -8.26 0.39
C LEU A 122 -4.85 -9.09 1.65
N LEU A 123 -3.84 -9.98 1.67
CA LEU A 123 -3.44 -10.69 2.88
C LEU A 123 -2.99 -9.73 3.98
N CYS A 124 -2.16 -8.73 3.66
CA CYS A 124 -1.74 -7.71 4.63
C CYS A 124 -2.94 -6.96 5.21
N ARG A 125 -3.92 -6.62 4.35
CA ARG A 125 -5.14 -5.91 4.74
C ARG A 125 -6.06 -6.75 5.62
N LEU A 126 -6.24 -8.03 5.29
CA LEU A 126 -7.01 -8.97 6.11
C LEU A 126 -6.38 -9.18 7.49
N ALA A 127 -5.05 -9.29 7.55
CA ALA A 127 -4.33 -9.36 8.82
C ALA A 127 -4.49 -8.08 9.66
N ALA A 128 -4.54 -6.91 9.02
CA ALA A 128 -4.84 -5.64 9.67
C ALA A 128 -6.28 -5.63 10.23
N GLU A 129 -7.25 -6.18 9.49
CA GLU A 129 -8.65 -6.35 9.93
C GLU A 129 -8.85 -7.48 10.97
N GLY A 130 -7.76 -8.14 11.41
CA GLY A 130 -7.77 -9.20 12.41
C GLY A 130 -8.21 -10.58 11.89
N VAL A 131 -8.38 -10.75 10.57
CA VAL A 131 -8.72 -12.04 9.95
C VAL A 131 -7.47 -12.93 9.96
N GLU A 132 -7.51 -14.01 10.74
CA GLU A 132 -6.42 -15.00 10.88
C GLU A 132 -5.02 -14.37 10.95
N ARG A 133 -4.91 -13.24 11.69
CA ARG A 133 -3.74 -12.35 11.65
C ARG A 133 -2.43 -13.10 11.84
N GLU A 134 -2.35 -13.93 12.87
CA GLU A 134 -1.13 -14.67 13.21
C GLU A 134 -0.74 -15.66 12.11
N LEU A 135 -1.72 -16.36 11.52
CA LEU A 135 -1.48 -17.31 10.43
C LEU A 135 -1.01 -16.58 9.17
N ILE A 136 -1.65 -15.45 8.83
CA ILE A 136 -1.25 -14.64 7.68
C ILE A 136 0.16 -14.10 7.87
N LEU A 137 0.46 -13.50 9.02
CA LEU A 137 1.78 -12.94 9.29
C LEU A 137 2.88 -14.00 9.28
N ALA A 138 2.63 -15.19 9.83
CA ALA A 138 3.56 -16.31 9.76
C ALA A 138 3.77 -16.74 8.29
N GLY A 139 2.69 -16.98 7.54
CA GLY A 139 2.76 -17.42 6.16
C GLY A 139 3.40 -16.40 5.20
N LEU A 140 3.23 -15.10 5.45
CA LEU A 140 3.92 -14.04 4.71
C LEU A 140 5.40 -14.00 5.07
N ARG A 141 5.75 -14.06 6.36
CA ARG A 141 7.15 -14.07 6.82
C ARG A 141 7.95 -15.22 6.23
N ASP A 142 7.35 -16.39 6.08
CA ASP A 142 8.00 -17.56 5.50
C ASP A 142 8.22 -17.42 3.99
N ARG A 143 7.33 -16.72 3.28
CA ARG A 143 7.38 -16.58 1.81
C ARG A 143 8.20 -15.39 1.35
N LEU A 144 8.17 -14.27 2.08
CA LEU A 144 8.81 -13.01 1.67
C LEU A 144 10.28 -13.18 1.26
N PRO A 145 11.15 -13.92 1.99
CA PRO A 145 12.55 -14.10 1.59
C PRO A 145 12.73 -14.74 0.20
N GLY A 146 11.77 -15.55 -0.25
CA GLY A 146 11.82 -16.23 -1.54
C GLY A 146 11.20 -15.42 -2.70
N MET A 147 10.63 -14.25 -2.43
CA MET A 147 9.96 -13.42 -3.43
C MET A 147 10.95 -12.50 -4.16
N ALA A 148 10.60 -12.15 -5.40
CA ALA A 148 11.35 -11.17 -6.17
C ALA A 148 11.29 -9.77 -5.50
N PRO A 149 12.37 -8.98 -5.52
CA PRO A 149 12.43 -7.68 -4.85
C PRO A 149 11.31 -6.70 -5.24
N GLU A 150 10.90 -6.71 -6.51
CA GLU A 150 9.86 -5.84 -7.05
C GLU A 150 8.51 -6.05 -6.34
N ARG A 151 8.29 -7.24 -5.79
CA ARG A 151 7.06 -7.59 -5.07
C ARG A 151 7.05 -7.01 -3.66
N HIS A 152 8.22 -6.95 -3.01
CA HIS A 152 8.36 -6.24 -1.74
C HIS A 152 8.12 -4.75 -1.96
N GLU A 153 8.73 -4.17 -2.99
CA GLU A 153 8.52 -2.77 -3.36
C GLU A 153 7.04 -2.48 -3.63
N PHE A 154 6.36 -3.34 -4.39
CA PHE A 154 4.94 -3.20 -4.66
C PHE A 154 4.10 -3.12 -3.38
N ILE A 155 4.34 -4.01 -2.40
CA ILE A 155 3.59 -3.98 -1.12
C ILE A 155 3.85 -2.66 -0.39
N VAL A 156 5.10 -2.24 -0.31
CA VAL A 156 5.51 -1.01 0.39
C VAL A 156 4.83 0.21 -0.25
N GLU A 157 4.94 0.34 -1.58
CA GLU A 157 4.34 1.44 -2.36
C GLU A 157 2.83 1.56 -2.12
N ASN A 158 2.13 0.41 -2.02
CA ASN A 158 0.67 0.38 -1.89
C ASN A 158 0.17 0.41 -0.43
N SER A 159 1.04 0.27 0.57
CA SER A 159 0.63 0.10 1.97
C SER A 159 1.16 1.15 2.93
N GLU A 160 2.37 1.69 2.73
CA GLU A 160 3.01 2.56 3.74
C GLU A 160 2.26 3.87 3.99
N TYR A 161 1.64 4.47 2.97
CA TYR A 161 0.79 5.65 3.19
C TYR A 161 -0.50 5.30 3.94
N SER A 162 -1.14 4.18 3.60
CA SER A 162 -2.36 3.70 4.29
C SER A 162 -2.08 3.42 5.75
N ALA A 163 -0.92 2.82 6.07
CA ALA A 163 -0.47 2.57 7.43
C ALA A 163 -0.34 3.84 8.29
N ARG A 164 -0.24 5.04 7.71
CA ARG A 164 -0.26 6.30 8.46
C ARG A 164 -1.61 6.55 9.16
N ARG A 165 -2.69 6.06 8.55
CA ARG A 165 -4.08 6.27 9.00
C ARG A 165 -4.69 5.01 9.60
N ASP A 166 -4.08 3.87 9.35
CA ASP A 166 -4.48 2.57 9.83
C ASP A 166 -3.37 1.98 10.74
N PRO A 167 -3.52 2.08 12.08
CA PRO A 167 -2.53 1.58 13.02
C PRO A 167 -2.39 0.05 12.98
N ASP A 168 -3.43 -0.68 12.58
CA ASP A 168 -3.40 -2.14 12.51
C ASP A 168 -2.59 -2.60 11.30
N LEU A 169 -2.73 -1.90 10.17
CA LEU A 169 -1.89 -2.09 8.99
C LEU A 169 -0.43 -1.68 9.27
N ALA A 170 -0.21 -0.58 10.00
CA ALA A 170 1.14 -0.20 10.42
C ALA A 170 1.81 -1.29 11.26
N ALA A 171 1.06 -1.93 12.15
CA ALA A 171 1.56 -3.05 12.94
C ALA A 171 1.85 -4.29 12.09
N VAL A 172 1.07 -4.56 11.04
CA VAL A 172 1.37 -5.63 10.05
C VAL A 172 2.68 -5.32 9.33
N LEU A 173 2.85 -4.12 8.76
CA LEU A 173 4.07 -3.76 8.04
C LEU A 173 5.31 -3.76 8.95
N ALA A 174 5.17 -3.30 10.20
CA ALA A 174 6.25 -3.35 11.19
C ALA A 174 6.67 -4.80 11.50
N TYR A 175 5.73 -5.75 11.53
CA TYR A 175 6.06 -7.17 11.65
C TYR A 175 6.81 -7.69 10.42
N LEU A 176 6.34 -7.36 9.21
CA LEU A 176 6.99 -7.80 7.97
C LEU A 176 8.39 -7.20 7.79
N ARG A 177 8.66 -5.99 8.30
CA ARG A 177 10.00 -5.37 8.33
C ARG A 177 11.04 -6.13 9.16
N GLN A 178 10.65 -7.16 9.91
CA GLN A 178 11.61 -8.09 10.53
C GLN A 178 12.27 -9.01 9.50
N VAL A 179 11.73 -9.08 8.28
CA VAL A 179 12.34 -9.76 7.13
C VAL A 179 13.30 -8.78 6.44
N PRO A 180 14.62 -9.08 6.37
CA PRO A 180 15.63 -8.15 5.85
C PRO A 180 15.35 -7.62 4.44
N GLU A 181 14.88 -8.48 3.55
CA GLU A 181 14.55 -8.13 2.15
C GLU A 181 13.40 -7.12 2.10
N PHE A 182 12.40 -7.28 2.96
CA PHE A 182 11.27 -6.36 3.06
C PHE A 182 11.66 -5.03 3.71
N GLU A 183 12.53 -5.05 4.73
CA GLU A 183 13.10 -3.83 5.31
C GLU A 183 13.91 -3.03 4.28
N HIS A 184 14.72 -3.73 3.49
CA HIS A 184 15.50 -3.13 2.40
C HIS A 184 14.60 -2.47 1.36
N ALA A 185 13.56 -3.19 0.88
CA ALA A 185 12.59 -2.62 -0.05
C ALA A 185 11.86 -1.40 0.54
N THR A 186 11.55 -1.43 1.84
CA THR A 186 10.93 -0.29 2.53
C THR A 186 11.82 0.96 2.43
N VAL A 187 13.11 0.80 2.68
CA VAL A 187 14.09 1.88 2.58
C VAL A 187 14.21 2.39 1.14
N GLU A 188 14.37 1.49 0.17
CA GLU A 188 14.53 1.87 -1.23
C GLU A 188 13.34 2.67 -1.76
N VAL A 189 12.12 2.21 -1.51
CA VAL A 189 10.90 2.91 -1.94
C VAL A 189 10.79 4.28 -1.28
N LEU A 190 10.96 4.37 0.04
CA LEU A 190 10.82 5.65 0.73
C LEU A 190 11.89 6.65 0.31
N CYS A 191 13.15 6.23 0.15
CA CYS A 191 14.22 7.09 -0.35
C CYS A 191 14.01 7.50 -1.83
N ARG A 192 13.44 6.62 -2.65
CA ARG A 192 13.02 6.94 -4.02
C ARG A 192 11.96 8.03 -4.01
N CYS A 193 10.91 7.90 -3.20
CA CYS A 193 9.87 8.92 -3.04
C CYS A 193 10.44 10.28 -2.60
N VAL A 194 11.45 10.33 -1.71
CA VAL A 194 12.07 11.61 -1.29
C VAL A 194 12.69 12.33 -2.47
N SER A 195 13.13 11.60 -3.48
CA SER A 195 13.80 12.20 -4.65
C SER A 195 12.83 12.59 -5.76
N GLU A 196 11.74 11.83 -5.90
CA GLU A 196 10.75 12.03 -6.96
C GLU A 196 9.67 13.05 -6.57
N GLU A 197 9.30 13.11 -5.29
CA GLU A 197 8.26 13.99 -4.75
C GLU A 197 8.78 14.74 -3.51
N PRO A 198 9.74 15.67 -3.69
CA PRO A 198 10.58 16.10 -2.59
C PRO A 198 9.94 17.20 -1.72
N ASP A 199 8.78 17.74 -2.13
CA ASP A 199 7.97 18.69 -1.35
C ASP A 199 7.00 17.98 -0.39
N ASP A 200 6.97 16.64 -0.37
CA ASP A 200 6.13 15.89 0.55
C ASP A 200 6.69 15.93 1.98
N THR A 201 6.35 16.99 2.72
CA THR A 201 6.65 17.13 4.16
C THR A 201 6.17 15.92 4.99
N GLU A 202 5.20 15.14 4.49
CA GLU A 202 4.74 13.94 5.18
C GLU A 202 5.80 12.81 5.10
N LEU A 203 6.62 12.79 4.06
CA LEU A 203 7.64 11.75 3.86
C LEU A 203 8.84 11.90 4.82
N ALA A 204 9.27 13.14 5.09
CA ALA A 204 10.26 13.41 6.13
C ALA A 204 9.75 12.96 7.50
N ALA A 205 8.47 13.21 7.80
CA ALA A 205 7.84 12.74 9.03
C ALA A 205 7.77 11.20 9.13
N VAL A 206 7.55 10.50 8.01
CA VAL A 206 7.62 9.03 7.97
C VAL A 206 9.02 8.55 8.29
N LEU A 207 10.04 9.07 7.60
CA LEU A 207 11.43 8.67 7.84
C LEU A 207 11.87 8.94 9.28
N LYS A 208 11.47 10.08 9.87
CA LYS A 208 11.73 10.40 11.29
C LYS A 208 11.19 9.33 12.25
N LYS A 209 10.00 8.80 11.99
CA LYS A 209 9.37 7.76 12.82
C LYS A 209 9.93 6.37 12.53
N LEU A 210 10.29 6.10 11.28
CA LEU A 210 10.72 4.79 10.84
C LEU A 210 12.17 4.50 11.25
N ILE A 211 13.08 5.45 11.04
CA ILE A 211 14.54 5.26 11.24
C ILE A 211 14.89 4.65 12.60
N PRO A 212 14.31 5.09 13.74
CA PRO A 212 14.63 4.50 15.03
C PRO A 212 14.27 3.00 15.15
N THR A 213 13.35 2.52 14.33
CA THR A 213 12.91 1.11 14.30
C THR A 213 13.69 0.24 13.33
N LEU A 214 14.53 0.85 12.48
CA LEU A 214 15.29 0.14 11.45
C LEU A 214 16.55 -0.52 12.00
N SER A 215 16.92 -1.64 11.39
CA SER A 215 18.23 -2.27 11.60
C SER A 215 19.37 -1.29 11.28
N ARG A 216 20.57 -1.54 11.84
CA ARG A 216 21.73 -0.70 11.56
C ARG A 216 22.04 -0.64 10.06
N SER A 217 21.95 -1.77 9.36
CA SER A 217 22.19 -1.85 7.92
C SER A 217 21.17 -1.04 7.13
N ALA A 218 19.89 -1.09 7.50
CA ALA A 218 18.85 -0.30 6.87
C ALA A 218 19.03 1.20 7.13
N ARG A 219 19.41 1.61 8.35
CA ARG A 219 19.74 3.01 8.65
C ARG A 219 20.93 3.54 7.83
N TYR A 220 21.98 2.74 7.71
CA TYR A 220 23.12 3.06 6.84
C TYR A 220 22.67 3.26 5.40
N LEU A 221 21.82 2.37 4.87
CA LEU A 221 21.27 2.48 3.52
C LEU A 221 20.45 3.76 3.34
N VAL A 222 19.58 4.13 4.29
CA VAL A 222 18.85 5.40 4.25
C VAL A 222 19.83 6.58 4.14
N ALA A 223 20.84 6.61 5.00
CA ALA A 223 21.85 7.66 5.01
C ALA A 223 22.63 7.72 3.68
N GLU A 224 23.05 6.58 3.15
CA GLU A 224 23.77 6.46 1.88
C GLU A 224 22.92 6.97 0.71
N ARG A 225 21.67 6.50 0.61
CA ARG A 225 20.75 6.88 -0.48
C ARG A 225 20.45 8.37 -0.48
N LEU A 226 20.13 8.94 0.69
CA LEU A 226 19.89 10.38 0.79
C LEU A 226 21.16 11.20 0.53
N HIS A 227 22.31 10.78 1.08
CA HIS A 227 23.58 11.47 0.87
C HIS A 227 23.99 11.49 -0.61
N SER A 228 23.85 10.37 -1.33
CA SER A 228 24.15 10.29 -2.76
C SER A 228 23.30 11.24 -3.62
N ARG A 229 22.16 11.69 -3.09
CA ARG A 229 21.21 12.60 -3.73
C ARG A 229 21.17 13.99 -3.10
N ALA A 230 22.09 14.33 -2.19
CA ALA A 230 22.15 15.63 -1.50
C ALA A 230 22.40 16.85 -2.42
N LYS A 231 22.72 16.60 -3.70
CA LYS A 231 22.78 17.62 -4.75
C LYS A 231 21.42 18.28 -5.04
N TYR A 232 20.31 17.62 -4.72
CA TYR A 232 18.97 18.18 -4.86
C TYR A 232 18.58 18.91 -3.57
N ASP A 233 18.17 20.18 -3.66
CA ASP A 233 17.92 21.02 -2.49
C ASP A 233 16.82 20.47 -1.58
N ALA A 234 15.79 19.87 -2.15
CA ALA A 234 14.69 19.32 -1.38
C ALA A 234 15.09 18.00 -0.65
N VAL A 235 15.98 17.18 -1.22
CA VAL A 235 16.61 16.06 -0.49
C VAL A 235 17.45 16.61 0.68
N ARG A 236 18.19 17.71 0.47
CA ARG A 236 18.96 18.36 1.54
C ARG A 236 18.07 18.86 2.67
N ALA A 237 16.91 19.45 2.36
CA ALA A 237 15.95 19.88 3.37
C ALA A 237 15.44 18.70 4.22
N VAL A 238 15.08 17.58 3.59
CA VAL A 238 14.71 16.34 4.29
C VAL A 238 15.86 15.83 5.16
N MET A 239 17.10 15.83 4.65
CA MET A 239 18.27 15.44 5.44
C MET A 239 18.48 16.34 6.67
N GLU A 240 18.36 17.67 6.55
CA GLU A 240 18.48 18.60 7.69
C GLU A 240 17.42 18.30 8.75
N GLU A 241 16.20 17.97 8.33
CA GLU A 241 15.15 17.54 9.22
C GLU A 241 15.48 16.22 9.93
N LEU A 242 16.06 15.25 9.22
CA LEU A 242 16.40 13.94 9.76
C LEU A 242 17.63 13.97 10.68
N ARG A 243 18.51 14.97 10.59
CA ARG A 243 19.63 15.15 11.55
C ARG A 243 19.19 15.28 13.01
N GLN A 244 17.92 15.62 13.24
CA GLN A 244 17.32 15.66 14.57
C GLN A 244 17.08 14.25 15.16
N VAL A 245 17.20 13.20 14.34
CA VAL A 245 17.09 11.79 14.74
C VAL A 245 18.50 11.24 14.98
N PRO A 246 18.89 10.93 16.24
CA PRO A 246 20.25 10.50 16.58
C PRO A 246 20.73 9.30 15.76
N GLU A 247 19.85 8.34 15.52
CA GLU A 247 20.14 7.12 14.76
C GLU A 247 20.44 7.40 13.28
N PHE A 248 19.85 8.47 12.72
CA PHE A 248 20.16 8.91 11.37
C PHE A 248 21.50 9.64 11.32
N GLU A 249 21.75 10.56 12.25
CA GLU A 249 23.01 11.34 12.27
C GLU A 249 24.20 10.40 12.44
N GLN A 250 24.10 9.39 13.32
CA GLN A 250 25.11 8.36 13.47
C GLN A 250 25.39 7.63 12.16
N ALA A 251 24.34 7.19 11.45
CA ALA A 251 24.48 6.50 10.17
C ALA A 251 25.07 7.42 9.07
N LEU A 252 24.70 8.70 9.07
CA LEU A 252 25.21 9.69 8.13
C LEU A 252 26.70 9.98 8.35
N ASP A 253 27.16 10.04 9.60
CA ASP A 253 28.57 10.18 9.92
C ASP A 253 29.38 8.96 9.50
N GLU A 254 28.83 7.75 9.67
CA GLU A 254 29.43 6.53 9.13
C GLU A 254 29.60 6.63 7.61
N VAL A 255 28.55 6.99 6.86
CA VAL A 255 28.62 7.15 5.39
C VAL A 255 29.67 8.18 4.97
N ARG A 256 29.73 9.34 5.64
CA ARG A 256 30.70 10.40 5.34
C ARG A 256 32.15 9.96 5.54
N SER A 257 32.41 9.12 6.55
CA SER A 257 33.75 8.59 6.80
C SER A 257 34.24 7.67 5.68
N PHE A 258 33.34 7.05 4.92
CA PHE A 258 33.68 6.22 3.77
C PHE A 258 33.77 7.01 2.45
N THR A 259 33.05 8.13 2.32
CA THR A 259 33.02 8.92 1.08
C THR A 259 34.04 10.06 1.03
N ASP A 260 34.63 10.45 2.15
CA ASP A 260 35.64 11.51 2.22
C ASP A 260 36.96 10.99 2.85
N PRO A 261 37.90 10.45 2.05
CA PRO A 261 39.12 9.80 2.54
C PRO A 261 40.20 10.76 3.06
N THR A 262 39.88 12.05 3.24
CA THR A 262 40.80 13.07 3.81
C THR A 262 40.60 13.34 5.29
N LYS A 263 39.73 12.56 5.95
CA LYS A 263 39.68 12.40 7.41
C LYS A 263 40.29 11.08 7.87
#